data_AF-A0A7V5H0R8-F1
#
_entry.id   AF-A0A7V5H0R8-F1
#
_cell.length_a   1.000
_cell.length_b   1.000
_cell.length_c   1.000
_cell.angle_alpha   90.00
_cell.angle_beta   90.00
_cell.angle_gamma   90.00
#
_symmetry.space_group_name_H-M   'P 1'
#
loop_
_entity.id
_entity.type
_entity.pdbx_description
1 polymer ?
#
loop_
_entity_poly.entity_id
_entity_poly.type
_entity_poly.pdbx_seq_one_letter_code
_entity_poly.pdbx_strand_id
1 'polypeptide(L)'
;MKKMFKILVILSGLLISVSFGCKEYSTTSNLPQEKDYSKAPPGFPKIPFPEWNQYSRAKFELGRRLFYEKLLVRDSSFKSCSHCLKQAHNFQDNVPNSLGHNNIPEPRNTMSLTNVAYFDKIFWDGRGKRIEDVAYRSIILPYIFGMDTIELQRRLENHPLYPKLFKEAFGNDARPTAWLVAQAISTFVRCLVSGNSAYDRYIRGDTNALTDSQKRGMKLFFSERTRCSVCHAGILFTDLQFHNTGTSMFYADWGRFYVTKDYKDKYKFITPSLR
;
A
#
# COMPACT_ATOMS: atom_id res chain seq x y z
N MET A 1 -89.17 47.62 -1.31
CA MET A 1 -90.44 46.89 -1.54
C MET A 1 -90.10 45.49 -2.01
N LYS A 2 -90.63 44.44 -1.33
CA LYS A 2 -90.92 43.06 -1.82
C LYS A 2 -89.76 42.29 -2.50
N LYS A 3 -89.42 41.03 -2.24
CA LYS A 3 -89.95 39.90 -1.46
C LYS A 3 -88.85 38.81 -1.53
N MET A 4 -88.55 38.19 -0.39
CA MET A 4 -88.44 36.74 -0.17
C MET A 4 -88.49 35.80 -1.39
N PHE A 5 -87.52 34.89 -1.55
CA PHE A 5 -87.76 33.44 -1.42
C PHE A 5 -86.46 32.62 -1.29
N LYS A 6 -86.54 31.58 -0.46
CA LYS A 6 -85.49 30.67 0.02
C LYS A 6 -85.05 29.68 -1.07
N ILE A 7 -83.76 29.29 -1.08
CA ILE A 7 -83.37 27.89 -1.32
C ILE A 7 -82.21 27.53 -0.38
N LEU A 8 -82.46 26.50 0.43
CA LEU A 8 -81.56 25.84 1.36
C LEU A 8 -80.71 24.83 0.56
N VAL A 9 -79.38 24.95 0.56
CA VAL A 9 -78.47 23.90 0.06
C VAL A 9 -77.55 23.48 1.19
N ILE A 10 -77.64 22.19 1.50
CA ILE A 10 -76.94 21.46 2.55
C ILE A 10 -75.45 21.36 2.17
N LEU A 11 -74.56 21.97 2.96
CA LEU A 11 -73.12 21.72 2.88
C LEU A 11 -72.78 20.45 3.65
N SER A 12 -72.71 19.31 2.97
CA SER A 12 -72.00 18.13 3.47
C SER A 12 -70.53 18.24 3.03
N GLY A 13 -69.65 18.49 3.99
CA GLY A 13 -68.21 18.58 3.77
C GLY A 13 -67.60 17.25 3.34
N LEU A 14 -66.76 17.29 2.31
CA LEU A 14 -65.80 16.24 1.98
C LEU A 14 -64.41 16.89 1.92
N LEU A 15 -63.72 16.90 3.06
CA LEU A 15 -62.30 17.22 3.16
C LEU A 15 -61.51 16.05 2.57
N ILE A 16 -61.05 16.20 1.33
CA ILE A 16 -60.11 15.26 0.70
C ILE A 16 -58.73 15.54 1.31
N SER A 17 -58.40 14.84 2.39
CA SER A 17 -57.04 14.75 2.91
C SER A 17 -56.22 13.89 1.94
N VAL A 18 -55.41 14.52 1.10
CA VAL A 18 -54.42 13.83 0.27
C VAL A 18 -53.27 13.39 1.17
N SER A 19 -53.37 12.15 1.66
CA SER A 19 -52.29 11.49 2.39
C SER A 19 -51.16 11.16 1.42
N PHE A 20 -50.14 12.02 1.35
CA PHE A 20 -48.86 11.66 0.76
C PHE A 20 -48.21 10.58 1.64
N GLY A 21 -48.52 9.32 1.34
CA GLY A 21 -47.83 8.17 1.90
C GLY A 21 -46.39 8.14 1.38
N CYS A 22 -45.47 8.69 2.15
CA CYS A 22 -44.04 8.49 1.94
C CYS A 22 -43.74 7.02 2.23
N LYS A 23 -43.72 6.18 1.19
CA LYS A 23 -43.23 4.81 1.30
C LYS A 23 -41.76 4.91 1.69
N GLU A 24 -41.42 4.51 2.91
CA GLU A 24 -40.03 4.26 3.29
C GLU A 24 -39.48 3.20 2.34
N TYR A 25 -38.72 3.67 1.35
CA TYR A 25 -37.89 2.81 0.54
C TYR A 25 -36.75 2.37 1.44
N SER A 26 -36.91 1.21 2.08
CA SER A 26 -35.82 0.49 2.73
C SER A 26 -34.80 0.19 1.64
N THR A 27 -33.86 1.10 1.45
CA THR A 27 -32.62 0.83 0.76
C THR A 27 -31.82 -0.08 1.68
N THR A 28 -32.05 -1.39 1.59
CA THR A 28 -30.97 -2.33 1.85
C THR A 28 -29.90 -2.00 0.82
N SER A 29 -29.02 -1.07 1.17
CA SER A 29 -27.85 -0.77 0.39
C SER A 29 -27.04 -2.06 0.41
N ASN A 30 -27.04 -2.78 -0.72
CA ASN A 30 -26.00 -3.75 -1.03
C ASN A 30 -24.71 -2.94 -1.27
N LEU A 31 -24.21 -2.30 -0.21
CA LEU A 31 -22.84 -1.81 -0.18
C LEU A 31 -21.98 -3.04 -0.41
N PRO A 32 -21.05 -3.01 -1.39
CA PRO A 32 -20.12 -4.10 -1.59
C PRO A 32 -19.50 -4.45 -0.24
N GLN A 33 -19.51 -5.74 0.10
CA GLN A 33 -18.86 -6.22 1.31
C GLN A 33 -17.44 -5.66 1.34
N GLU A 34 -17.10 -4.99 2.44
CA GLU A 34 -15.83 -4.30 2.54
C GLU A 34 -14.69 -5.31 2.40
N LYS A 35 -13.77 -5.06 1.45
CA LYS A 35 -12.71 -6.01 1.11
C LYS A 35 -11.82 -6.28 2.33
N ASP A 36 -11.64 -7.56 2.69
CA ASP A 36 -10.65 -7.98 3.69
C ASP A 36 -9.25 -7.98 3.07
N TYR A 37 -8.45 -6.98 3.45
CA TYR A 37 -7.08 -6.80 2.95
C TYR A 37 -6.05 -7.74 3.57
N SER A 38 -6.43 -8.52 4.60
CA SER A 38 -5.54 -9.52 5.21
C SER A 38 -5.44 -10.83 4.41
N LYS A 39 -6.37 -11.06 3.48
CA LYS A 39 -6.43 -12.27 2.66
C LYS A 39 -5.47 -12.19 1.49
N ALA A 40 -4.60 -13.19 1.39
CA ALA A 40 -3.73 -13.36 0.23
C ALA A 40 -4.56 -13.76 -1.02
N PRO A 41 -4.13 -13.39 -2.24
CA PRO A 41 -4.74 -13.89 -3.47
C PRO A 41 -4.66 -15.42 -3.59
N PRO A 42 -5.55 -16.05 -4.39
CA PRO A 42 -5.51 -17.50 -4.59
C PRO A 42 -4.15 -17.97 -5.11
N GLY A 43 -3.58 -18.99 -4.46
CA GLY A 43 -2.26 -19.55 -4.78
C GLY A 43 -1.10 -18.91 -4.01
N PHE A 44 -1.32 -17.82 -3.27
CA PHE A 44 -0.30 -17.23 -2.41
C PHE A 44 -0.36 -17.79 -0.98
N PRO A 45 0.79 -17.89 -0.28
CA PRO A 45 0.78 -18.16 1.14
C PRO A 45 0.09 -17.02 1.91
N LYS A 46 -0.40 -17.33 3.11
CA LYS A 46 -1.00 -16.32 4.01
C LYS A 46 -0.03 -15.14 4.17
N ILE A 47 -0.56 -13.91 4.11
CA ILE A 47 0.24 -12.70 4.31
C ILE A 47 0.87 -12.76 5.71
N PRO A 48 2.20 -12.67 5.84
CA PRO A 48 2.87 -12.77 7.13
C PRO A 48 2.77 -11.45 7.89
N PHE A 49 2.05 -11.47 9.01
CA PHE A 49 2.04 -10.43 10.02
C PHE A 49 2.77 -10.93 11.28
N PRO A 50 3.73 -10.18 11.83
CA PRO A 50 4.42 -10.59 13.05
C PRO A 50 3.48 -10.54 14.25
N GLU A 51 3.67 -11.41 15.23
CA GLU A 51 2.80 -11.54 16.42
C GLU A 51 2.55 -10.20 17.13
N TRP A 52 3.59 -9.38 17.28
CA TRP A 52 3.53 -8.07 17.93
C TRP A 52 2.95 -6.96 17.04
N ASN A 53 2.72 -7.19 15.75
CA ASN A 53 2.07 -6.25 14.83
C ASN A 53 1.07 -6.96 13.90
N GLN A 54 0.08 -7.62 14.50
CA GLN A 54 -1.00 -8.29 13.78
C GLN A 54 -1.87 -7.30 12.99
N TYR A 55 -2.50 -7.81 11.93
CA TYR A 55 -3.51 -7.10 11.18
C TYR A 55 -4.72 -6.76 12.06
N SER A 56 -5.18 -5.52 11.96
CA SER A 56 -6.55 -5.15 12.24
C SER A 56 -7.00 -4.17 11.16
N ARG A 57 -8.31 -4.09 10.91
CA ARG A 57 -8.82 -3.15 9.92
C ARG A 57 -8.47 -1.70 10.28
N ALA A 58 -8.65 -1.33 11.54
CA ALA A 58 -8.30 0.00 12.05
C ALA A 58 -6.82 0.34 11.82
N LYS A 59 -5.91 -0.61 12.06
CA LYS A 59 -4.47 -0.42 11.85
C LYS A 59 -4.11 -0.31 10.37
N PHE A 60 -4.72 -1.12 9.50
CA PHE A 60 -4.57 -0.99 8.05
C PHE A 60 -5.03 0.39 7.56
N GLU A 61 -6.19 0.86 8.00
CA GLU A 61 -6.74 2.15 7.58
C GLU A 61 -5.91 3.34 8.08
N LEU A 62 -5.49 3.30 9.35
CA LEU A 62 -4.55 4.27 9.90
C LEU A 62 -3.24 4.28 9.11
N GLY A 63 -2.68 3.10 8.82
CA GLY A 63 -1.46 2.96 8.03
C GLY A 63 -1.59 3.52 6.62
N ARG A 64 -2.70 3.22 5.95
CA ARG A 64 -3.04 3.74 4.62
C ARG A 64 -3.08 5.25 4.66
N ARG A 65 -3.73 5.85 5.66
CA ARG A 65 -3.82 7.30 5.80
C ARG A 65 -2.45 7.94 6.03
N LEU A 66 -1.67 7.39 6.95
CA LEU A 66 -0.32 7.86 7.29
C LEU A 66 0.65 7.75 6.11
N PHE A 67 0.51 6.75 5.24
CA PHE A 67 1.34 6.61 4.04
C PHE A 67 1.26 7.83 3.09
N TYR A 68 0.13 8.54 3.09
CA TYR A 68 -0.09 9.75 2.29
C TYR A 68 -0.05 11.05 3.13
N GLU A 69 0.37 10.97 4.39
CA GLU A 69 0.32 12.09 5.34
C GLU A 69 1.56 13.00 5.26
N LYS A 70 1.31 14.30 5.16
CA LYS A 70 2.34 15.36 5.12
C LYS A 70 2.87 15.71 6.50
N LEU A 71 2.07 15.52 7.55
CA LEU A 71 2.48 15.78 8.93
C LEU A 71 3.70 14.95 9.35
N LEU A 72 4.02 13.86 8.63
CA LEU A 72 5.19 13.01 8.88
C LEU A 72 6.51 13.62 8.39
N VAL A 73 6.44 14.66 7.54
CA VAL A 73 7.61 15.31 6.94
C VAL A 73 7.93 16.58 7.72
N ARG A 74 9.22 16.80 8.02
CA ARG A 74 9.67 17.97 8.80
C ARG A 74 9.26 19.29 8.14
N ASP A 75 9.43 19.38 6.82
CA ASP A 75 9.25 20.56 5.99
C ASP A 75 8.48 20.23 4.69
N SER A 76 8.46 21.14 3.71
CA SER A 76 7.73 21.00 2.45
C SER A 76 8.49 20.25 1.34
N SER A 77 9.68 19.73 1.63
CA SER A 77 10.52 19.03 0.63
C SER A 77 9.88 17.73 0.13
N PHE A 78 9.11 17.03 0.98
CA PHE A 78 8.34 15.86 0.59
C PHE A 78 6.86 16.04 0.89
N LYS A 79 6.03 15.30 0.14
CA LYS A 79 4.61 15.19 0.46
C LYS A 79 4.33 14.08 1.46
N SER A 80 4.91 12.89 1.28
CA SER A 80 4.64 11.69 2.09
C SER A 80 5.41 10.50 1.51
N CYS A 81 5.16 9.28 1.98
CA CYS A 81 5.73 8.06 1.38
C CYS A 81 5.36 7.95 -0.10
N SER A 82 4.15 8.40 -0.46
CA SER A 82 3.64 8.33 -1.83
C SER A 82 4.35 9.27 -2.83
N HIS A 83 5.29 10.10 -2.37
CA HIS A 83 6.13 10.90 -3.26
C HIS A 83 6.97 10.00 -4.18
N CYS A 84 7.69 9.03 -3.61
CA CYS A 84 8.50 8.07 -4.35
C CYS A 84 7.75 6.75 -4.60
N LEU A 85 6.82 6.38 -3.72
CA LEU A 85 6.14 5.08 -3.73
C LEU A 85 4.75 5.23 -4.34
N LYS A 86 4.69 5.51 -5.65
CA LYS A 86 3.45 5.90 -6.34
C LYS A 86 2.59 4.68 -6.63
N GLN A 87 1.37 4.65 -6.08
CA GLN A 87 0.43 3.55 -6.29
C GLN A 87 0.17 3.23 -7.78
N ALA A 88 0.10 4.26 -8.63
CA ALA A 88 -0.10 4.11 -10.08
C ALA A 88 1.06 3.40 -10.80
N HIS A 89 2.21 3.26 -10.12
CA HIS A 89 3.41 2.59 -10.62
C HIS A 89 3.79 1.44 -9.69
N ASN A 90 2.82 0.65 -9.22
CA ASN A 90 3.06 -0.49 -8.33
C ASN A 90 3.79 -0.12 -7.03
N PHE A 91 3.56 1.10 -6.52
CA PHE A 91 4.26 1.64 -5.36
C PHE A 91 5.78 1.76 -5.56
N GLN A 92 6.18 2.11 -6.77
CA GLN A 92 7.54 2.50 -7.14
C GLN A 92 7.52 3.91 -7.75
N ASP A 93 8.68 4.45 -8.12
CA ASP A 93 8.77 5.75 -8.79
C ASP A 93 8.80 5.58 -10.33
N ASN A 94 8.59 6.67 -11.07
CA ASN A 94 8.64 6.70 -12.53
C ASN A 94 9.90 7.40 -13.08
N VAL A 95 10.92 7.58 -12.24
CA VAL A 95 12.23 8.15 -12.59
C VAL A 95 13.35 7.19 -12.19
N PRO A 96 14.54 7.25 -12.82
CA PRO A 96 15.66 6.37 -12.47
C PRO A 96 16.07 6.46 -11.00
N ASN A 97 16.11 7.67 -10.45
CA ASN A 97 16.45 7.94 -9.05
C ASN A 97 15.42 8.91 -8.50
N SER A 98 14.71 8.51 -7.45
CA SER A 98 13.72 9.37 -6.80
C SER A 98 14.39 10.62 -6.24
N LEU A 99 13.71 11.75 -6.36
CA LEU A 99 14.18 12.99 -5.75
C LEU A 99 13.86 12.94 -4.26
N GLY A 100 14.92 13.01 -3.46
CA GLY A 100 14.89 13.05 -2.01
C GLY A 100 14.73 14.47 -1.47
N HIS A 101 15.21 14.69 -0.24
CA HIS A 101 15.18 16.00 0.40
C HIS A 101 15.95 17.02 -0.44
N ASN A 102 15.43 18.24 -0.56
CA ASN A 102 16.01 19.32 -1.38
C ASN A 102 16.24 18.94 -2.86
N ASN A 103 15.41 18.05 -3.41
CA ASN A 103 15.55 17.52 -4.78
C ASN A 103 16.88 16.80 -5.05
N ILE A 104 17.54 16.29 -4.00
CA ILE A 104 18.77 15.50 -4.14
C ILE A 104 18.37 14.08 -4.57
N PRO A 105 18.84 13.56 -5.72
CA PRO A 105 18.51 12.21 -6.15
C PRO A 105 19.03 11.16 -5.16
N GLU A 106 18.18 10.19 -4.82
CA GLU A 106 18.59 8.99 -4.09
C GLU A 106 19.59 8.18 -4.91
N PRO A 107 20.55 7.46 -4.28
CA PRO A 107 21.61 6.77 -5.01
C PRO A 107 21.11 5.60 -5.86
N ARG A 108 19.86 5.15 -5.66
CA ARG A 108 19.27 4.01 -6.37
C ARG A 108 17.81 4.27 -6.73
N ASN A 109 17.33 3.51 -7.71
CA ASN A 109 15.92 3.44 -8.05
C ASN A 109 15.08 2.94 -6.87
N THR A 110 13.89 3.52 -6.70
CA THR A 110 12.92 3.10 -5.68
C THR A 110 12.31 1.75 -6.07
N MET A 111 12.55 0.73 -5.24
CA MET A 111 11.94 -0.58 -5.41
C MET A 111 10.43 -0.54 -5.13
N SER A 112 9.68 -1.33 -5.90
CA SER A 112 8.25 -1.57 -5.68
C SER A 112 7.97 -2.14 -4.28
N LEU A 113 6.88 -1.68 -3.64
CA LEU A 113 6.35 -2.31 -2.42
C LEU A 113 5.40 -3.48 -2.70
N THR A 114 5.07 -3.71 -3.96
CA THR A 114 4.15 -4.80 -4.31
C THR A 114 4.75 -6.13 -3.89
N ASN A 115 3.98 -6.92 -3.13
CA ASN A 115 4.36 -8.21 -2.55
C ASN A 115 5.50 -8.18 -1.53
N VAL A 116 5.93 -6.99 -1.04
CA VAL A 116 7.05 -6.86 -0.08
C VAL A 116 6.82 -7.60 1.24
N ALA A 117 5.55 -7.93 1.56
CA ALA A 117 5.19 -8.73 2.72
C ALA A 117 5.93 -10.08 2.77
N TYR A 118 6.25 -10.65 1.62
CA TYR A 118 6.88 -11.97 1.50
C TYR A 118 8.41 -11.91 1.41
N PHE A 119 9.01 -10.72 1.50
CA PHE A 119 10.46 -10.56 1.44
C PHE A 119 11.05 -10.55 2.85
N ASP A 120 12.13 -11.30 3.04
CA ASP A 120 12.94 -11.30 4.27
C ASP A 120 14.08 -10.25 4.22
N LYS A 121 14.27 -9.61 3.06
CA LYS A 121 15.28 -8.59 2.77
C LYS A 121 14.66 -7.48 1.94
N ILE A 122 14.92 -6.24 2.32
CA ILE A 122 14.40 -5.02 1.70
C ILE A 122 15.58 -4.14 1.25
N PHE A 123 15.36 -3.39 0.17
CA PHE A 123 16.35 -2.62 -0.59
C PHE A 123 17.28 -3.48 -1.44
N TRP A 124 17.88 -2.84 -2.45
CA TRP A 124 18.78 -3.49 -3.42
C TRP A 124 19.99 -4.18 -2.80
N ASP A 125 20.48 -3.69 -1.66
CA ASP A 125 21.60 -4.28 -0.91
C ASP A 125 21.14 -5.23 0.22
N GLY A 126 19.83 -5.35 0.43
CA GLY A 126 19.23 -6.16 1.48
C GLY A 126 19.45 -5.68 2.90
N ARG A 127 19.76 -4.38 3.10
CA ARG A 127 20.00 -3.83 4.45
C ARG A 127 18.77 -3.80 5.35
N GLY A 128 17.57 -3.79 4.77
CA GLY A 128 16.32 -3.79 5.53
C GLY A 128 15.87 -5.22 5.83
N LYS A 129 15.45 -5.49 7.07
CA LYS A 129 14.98 -6.82 7.50
C LYS A 129 13.49 -6.87 7.85
N ARG A 130 12.93 -5.74 8.28
CA ARG A 130 11.52 -5.60 8.68
C ARG A 130 10.95 -4.32 8.09
N ILE A 131 9.70 -4.38 7.64
CA ILE A 131 9.01 -3.21 7.06
C ILE A 131 8.89 -2.10 8.10
N GLU A 132 8.66 -2.45 9.38
CA GLU A 132 8.54 -1.51 10.49
C GLU A 132 9.83 -0.73 10.74
N ASP A 133 11.00 -1.39 10.70
CA ASP A 133 12.28 -0.71 10.86
C ASP A 133 12.56 0.23 9.70
N VAL A 134 12.21 -0.18 8.48
CA VAL A 134 12.36 0.64 7.28
C VAL A 134 11.46 1.87 7.37
N ALA A 135 10.18 1.70 7.71
CA ALA A 135 9.23 2.80 7.87
C ALA A 135 9.66 3.76 8.99
N TYR A 136 10.04 3.25 10.15
CA TYR A 136 10.54 4.06 11.27
C TYR A 136 11.78 4.86 10.87
N ARG A 137 12.75 4.21 10.21
CA ARG A 137 13.97 4.85 9.74
C ARG A 137 13.69 5.94 8.71
N SER A 138 12.75 5.72 7.77
CA SER A 138 12.35 6.75 6.79
C SER A 138 11.79 8.01 7.45
N ILE A 139 11.07 7.88 8.57
CA ILE A 139 10.53 9.01 9.33
C ILE A 139 11.66 9.89 9.89
N ILE A 140 12.69 9.28 10.46
CA ILE A 140 13.74 10.02 11.19
C ILE A 140 14.93 10.44 10.32
N LEU A 141 15.17 9.78 9.17
CA LEU A 141 16.35 10.07 8.34
C LEU A 141 16.30 11.50 7.79
N PRO A 142 17.35 12.32 7.98
CA PRO A 142 17.34 13.75 7.65
C PRO A 142 17.17 14.06 6.16
N TYR A 143 17.55 13.12 5.29
CA TYR A 143 17.42 13.24 3.83
C TYR A 143 16.14 12.58 3.27
N ILE A 144 15.33 11.95 4.13
CA ILE A 144 13.99 11.45 3.80
C ILE A 144 12.98 12.38 4.49
N PHE A 145 12.38 12.03 5.63
CA PHE A 145 11.41 12.93 6.27
C PHE A 145 12.03 13.88 7.29
N GLY A 146 13.19 13.52 7.84
CA GLY A 146 13.96 14.32 8.80
C GLY A 146 13.18 14.72 10.04
N MET A 147 12.16 13.94 10.41
CA MET A 147 11.24 14.29 11.47
C MET A 147 11.81 13.92 12.84
N ASP A 148 11.76 14.88 13.78
CA ASP A 148 11.97 14.57 15.19
C ASP A 148 10.77 13.79 15.77
N THR A 149 11.06 12.76 16.56
CA THR A 149 10.01 11.84 17.03
C THR A 149 9.07 12.48 18.06
N ILE A 150 9.55 13.43 18.87
CA ILE A 150 8.74 14.14 19.86
C ILE A 150 7.86 15.15 19.16
N GLU A 151 8.42 15.89 18.20
CA GLU A 151 7.66 16.83 17.37
C GLU A 151 6.58 16.10 16.54
N LEU A 152 6.90 14.94 15.96
CA LEU A 152 5.92 14.12 15.24
C LEU A 152 4.74 13.76 16.14
N GLN A 153 5.05 13.22 17.32
CA GLN A 153 4.04 12.82 18.27
C GLN A 153 3.18 14.01 18.68
N ARG A 154 3.79 15.16 19.00
CA ARG A 154 3.09 16.40 19.33
C ARG A 154 2.16 16.85 18.20
N ARG A 155 2.60 16.77 16.93
CA ARG A 155 1.75 17.12 15.76
C ARG A 155 0.54 16.19 15.65
N LEU A 156 0.75 14.89 15.77
CA LEU A 156 -0.32 13.90 15.65
C LEU A 156 -1.27 13.94 16.86
N GLU A 157 -0.78 14.21 18.07
CA GLU A 157 -1.61 14.35 19.28
C GLU A 157 -2.54 15.57 19.22
N ASN A 158 -2.06 16.67 18.66
CA ASN A 158 -2.84 17.90 18.51
C ASN A 158 -3.74 17.90 17.26
N HIS A 159 -3.64 16.88 16.40
CA HIS A 159 -4.49 16.77 15.22
C HIS A 159 -5.87 16.23 15.59
N PRO A 160 -7.00 16.80 15.12
CA PRO A 160 -8.36 16.41 15.55
C PRO A 160 -8.72 14.95 15.27
N LEU A 161 -8.05 14.31 14.30
CA LEU A 161 -8.37 12.95 13.87
C LEU A 161 -7.49 11.86 14.49
N TYR A 162 -6.18 12.10 14.62
CA TYR A 162 -5.22 11.02 14.84
C TYR A 162 -5.33 10.36 16.22
N PRO A 163 -5.56 11.07 17.34
CA PRO A 163 -5.71 10.44 18.65
C PRO A 163 -6.78 9.35 18.66
N LYS A 164 -7.93 9.60 18.02
CA LYS A 164 -9.01 8.62 17.89
C LYS A 164 -8.57 7.40 17.08
N LEU A 165 -7.97 7.61 15.90
CA LEU A 165 -7.53 6.51 15.03
C LEU A 165 -6.45 5.63 15.67
N PHE A 166 -5.54 6.21 16.44
CA PHE A 166 -4.52 5.44 17.17
C PHE A 166 -5.15 4.59 18.27
N LYS A 167 -6.14 5.12 18.99
CA LYS A 167 -6.90 4.34 19.99
C LYS A 167 -7.64 3.17 19.37
N GLU A 168 -8.29 3.39 18.23
CA GLU A 168 -8.97 2.32 17.48
C GLU A 168 -8.00 1.25 16.96
N ALA A 169 -6.80 1.65 16.53
CA ALA A 169 -5.82 0.73 15.95
C ALA A 169 -4.99 -0.05 17.00
N PHE A 170 -4.71 0.55 18.16
CA PHE A 170 -3.73 0.05 19.14
C PHE A 170 -4.25 -0.02 20.60
N GLY A 171 -5.48 0.41 20.87
CA GLY A 171 -6.08 0.41 22.22
C GLY A 171 -6.14 1.79 22.87
N ASN A 172 -6.97 1.94 23.91
CA ASN A 172 -7.36 3.25 24.49
C ASN A 172 -6.21 4.11 25.01
N ASP A 173 -5.10 3.49 25.45
CA ASP A 173 -3.93 4.19 25.98
C ASP A 173 -2.89 4.52 24.90
N ALA A 174 -3.16 4.19 23.65
CA ALA A 174 -2.23 4.41 22.55
C ALA A 174 -2.02 5.90 22.28
N ARG A 175 -0.74 6.29 22.23
CA ARG A 175 -0.28 7.61 21.80
C ARG A 175 0.39 7.48 20.42
N PRO A 176 0.29 8.50 19.54
CA PRO A 176 0.79 8.42 18.16
C PRO A 176 2.31 8.59 18.09
N THR A 177 3.05 7.65 18.70
CA THR A 177 4.51 7.63 18.65
C THR A 177 5.01 7.29 17.24
N ALA A 178 6.23 7.70 16.91
CA ALA A 178 6.87 7.34 15.64
C ALA A 178 6.90 5.82 15.39
N TRP A 179 7.01 5.02 16.45
CA TRP A 179 6.97 3.55 16.34
C TRP A 179 5.58 3.02 15.99
N LEU A 180 4.50 3.52 16.61
CA LEU A 180 3.14 3.11 16.24
C LEU A 180 2.76 3.61 14.84
N VAL A 181 3.26 4.77 14.42
CA VAL A 181 3.15 5.24 13.02
C VAL A 181 3.78 4.22 12.08
N ALA A 182 5.03 3.79 12.34
CA ALA A 182 5.73 2.82 11.53
C ALA A 182 5.01 1.45 11.48
N GLN A 183 4.46 0.98 12.61
CA GLN A 183 3.66 -0.25 12.66
C GLN A 183 2.38 -0.16 11.82
N ALA A 184 1.66 0.96 11.90
CA ALA A 184 0.45 1.18 11.13
C ALA A 184 0.78 1.19 9.62
N ILE A 185 1.74 2.01 9.20
CA ILE A 185 2.21 2.05 7.80
C ILE A 185 2.61 0.67 7.31
N SER A 186 3.37 -0.09 8.11
CA SER A 186 3.81 -1.44 7.76
C SER A 186 2.65 -2.41 7.57
N THR A 187 1.59 -2.27 8.35
CA THR A 187 0.37 -3.09 8.21
C THR A 187 -0.31 -2.82 6.86
N PHE A 188 -0.41 -1.55 6.45
CA PHE A 188 -0.89 -1.18 5.12
C PHE A 188 0.01 -1.74 4.02
N VAL A 189 1.32 -1.53 4.13
CA VAL A 189 2.32 -1.98 3.14
C VAL A 189 2.32 -3.51 2.98
N ARG A 190 2.16 -4.28 4.06
CA ARG A 190 2.03 -5.75 3.99
C ARG A 190 0.82 -6.21 3.18
N CYS A 191 -0.23 -5.41 3.12
CA CYS A 191 -1.45 -5.75 2.38
C CYS A 191 -1.36 -5.43 0.88
N LEU A 192 -0.24 -4.85 0.40
CA LEU A 192 -0.01 -4.53 -1.02
C LEU A 192 0.38 -5.78 -1.82
N VAL A 193 -0.48 -6.80 -1.80
CA VAL A 193 -0.24 -8.09 -2.47
C VAL A 193 -1.00 -8.14 -3.81
N SER A 194 -0.26 -8.44 -4.87
CA SER A 194 -0.75 -8.62 -6.24
C SER A 194 -0.53 -10.06 -6.72
N GLY A 195 -1.63 -10.73 -7.07
CA GLY A 195 -1.64 -12.17 -7.42
C GLY A 195 -2.80 -12.58 -8.34
N ASN A 196 -3.21 -11.68 -9.24
CA ASN A 196 -4.28 -11.94 -10.22
C ASN A 196 -3.92 -11.48 -11.64
N SER A 197 -2.62 -11.45 -11.96
CA SER A 197 -2.13 -11.15 -13.31
C SER A 197 -2.64 -12.19 -14.32
N ALA A 198 -2.47 -11.90 -15.61
CA ALA A 198 -2.76 -12.86 -16.67
C ALA A 198 -1.99 -14.18 -16.49
N TYR A 199 -0.73 -14.09 -16.04
CA TYR A 199 0.07 -15.26 -15.68
C TYR A 199 -0.54 -16.03 -14.51
N ASP A 200 -0.96 -15.35 -13.44
CA ASP A 200 -1.56 -16.01 -12.26
C ASP A 200 -2.86 -16.75 -12.62
N ARG A 201 -3.69 -16.18 -13.49
CA ARG A 201 -4.90 -16.86 -13.97
C ARG A 201 -4.55 -18.07 -14.84
N TYR A 202 -3.56 -17.93 -15.71
CA TYR A 202 -3.10 -19.00 -16.59
C TYR A 202 -2.60 -20.22 -15.82
N ILE A 203 -1.74 -20.03 -14.81
CA ILE A 203 -1.24 -21.15 -13.98
C ILE A 203 -2.33 -21.76 -13.08
N ARG A 204 -3.44 -21.05 -12.86
CA ARG A 204 -4.63 -21.56 -12.14
C ARG A 204 -5.65 -22.24 -13.08
N GLY A 205 -5.31 -22.44 -14.36
CA GLY A 205 -6.11 -23.22 -15.31
C GLY A 205 -6.86 -22.41 -16.36
N ASP A 206 -6.84 -21.07 -16.31
CA ASP A 206 -7.41 -20.24 -17.38
C ASP A 206 -6.44 -20.20 -18.58
N THR A 207 -6.50 -21.21 -19.44
CA THR A 207 -5.61 -21.37 -20.60
C THR A 207 -5.71 -20.24 -21.63
N ASN A 208 -6.76 -19.40 -21.52
CA ASN A 208 -7.02 -18.25 -22.38
C ASN A 208 -6.52 -16.93 -21.78
N ALA A 209 -6.05 -16.92 -20.53
CA ALA A 209 -5.54 -15.72 -19.88
C ALA A 209 -4.28 -15.15 -20.55
N LEU A 210 -3.47 -15.98 -21.20
CA LEU A 210 -2.30 -15.56 -21.97
C LEU A 210 -2.56 -15.69 -23.48
N THR A 211 -2.15 -14.66 -24.20
CA THR A 211 -2.00 -14.69 -25.67
C THR A 211 -0.90 -15.65 -26.10
N ASP A 212 -0.91 -16.10 -27.36
CA ASP A 212 0.15 -16.99 -27.87
C ASP A 212 1.54 -16.36 -27.84
N SER A 213 1.62 -15.03 -28.01
CA SER A 213 2.89 -14.30 -27.87
C SER A 213 3.42 -14.37 -26.43
N GLN A 214 2.55 -14.17 -25.44
CA GLN A 214 2.92 -14.30 -24.03
C GLN A 214 3.31 -15.75 -23.67
N LYS A 215 2.63 -16.75 -24.23
CA LYS A 215 3.00 -18.17 -24.06
C LYS A 215 4.40 -18.47 -24.63
N ARG A 216 4.75 -17.92 -25.79
CA ARG A 216 6.11 -18.03 -26.36
C ARG A 216 7.15 -17.34 -25.47
N GLY A 217 6.86 -16.14 -24.98
CA GLY A 217 7.74 -15.42 -24.05
C GLY A 217 7.96 -16.18 -22.73
N MET A 218 6.89 -16.75 -22.18
CA MET A 218 6.94 -17.61 -20.99
C MET A 218 7.82 -18.85 -21.25
N LYS A 219 7.63 -19.54 -22.39
CA LYS A 219 8.48 -20.69 -22.75
C LYS A 219 9.95 -20.30 -22.86
N LEU A 220 10.25 -19.12 -23.42
CA LEU A 220 11.61 -18.61 -23.49
C LEU A 220 12.15 -18.34 -22.07
N PHE A 221 11.41 -17.62 -21.23
CA PHE A 221 11.80 -17.26 -19.86
C PHE A 221 12.22 -18.47 -19.01
N PHE A 222 11.47 -19.58 -19.09
CA PHE A 222 11.73 -20.83 -18.37
C PHE A 222 12.65 -21.80 -19.12
N SER A 223 13.21 -21.42 -20.27
CA SER A 223 14.08 -22.30 -21.06
C SER A 223 15.53 -22.28 -20.58
N GLU A 224 16.24 -23.38 -20.85
CA GLU A 224 17.70 -23.47 -20.71
C GLU A 224 18.48 -22.50 -21.62
N ARG A 225 17.82 -21.94 -22.64
CA ARG A 225 18.46 -20.98 -23.55
C ARG A 225 18.69 -19.62 -22.88
N THR A 226 17.74 -19.12 -22.10
CA THR A 226 17.86 -17.80 -21.45
C THR A 226 18.03 -17.87 -19.95
N ARG A 227 17.61 -18.98 -19.32
CA ARG A 227 17.85 -19.28 -17.90
C ARG A 227 17.38 -18.19 -16.94
N CYS A 228 16.37 -17.39 -17.33
CA CYS A 228 15.89 -16.26 -16.53
C CYS A 228 15.34 -16.73 -15.17
N SER A 229 14.67 -17.88 -15.18
CA SER A 229 14.10 -18.52 -14.00
C SER A 229 15.12 -19.11 -13.03
N VAL A 230 16.43 -19.05 -13.32
CA VAL A 230 17.47 -19.47 -12.36
C VAL A 230 17.48 -18.52 -11.15
N CYS A 231 17.39 -17.21 -11.38
CA CYS A 231 17.32 -16.21 -10.31
C CYS A 231 15.87 -15.73 -10.10
N HIS A 232 15.08 -15.60 -11.18
CA HIS A 232 13.72 -15.09 -11.11
C HIS A 232 12.70 -16.23 -11.03
N ALA A 233 12.68 -16.92 -9.88
CA ALA A 233 11.94 -18.16 -9.69
C ALA A 233 10.75 -18.03 -8.72
N GLY A 234 9.98 -19.12 -8.62
CA GLY A 234 8.93 -19.28 -7.62
C GLY A 234 7.75 -18.34 -7.81
N ILE A 235 6.91 -18.25 -6.78
CA ILE A 235 5.69 -17.47 -6.89
C ILE A 235 5.99 -15.99 -7.10
N LEU A 236 7.06 -15.42 -6.53
CA LEU A 236 7.38 -13.99 -6.62
C LEU A 236 8.33 -13.63 -7.77
N PHE A 237 8.75 -14.59 -8.61
CA PHE A 237 9.77 -14.38 -9.64
C PHE A 237 11.06 -13.76 -9.09
N THR A 238 11.51 -14.25 -7.95
CA THR A 238 12.78 -13.88 -7.31
C THR A 238 13.22 -14.97 -6.33
N ASP A 239 14.52 -15.23 -6.29
CA ASP A 239 15.19 -16.07 -5.30
C ASP A 239 15.61 -15.29 -4.03
N LEU A 240 15.43 -13.97 -4.02
CA LEU A 240 15.89 -13.02 -2.99
C LEU A 240 17.37 -13.19 -2.61
N GLN A 241 18.18 -13.73 -3.53
CA GLN A 241 19.63 -13.87 -3.40
C GLN A 241 20.35 -12.68 -3.99
N PHE A 242 21.66 -12.61 -3.72
CA PHE A 242 22.53 -11.53 -4.17
C PHE A 242 23.42 -12.00 -5.30
N HIS A 243 23.34 -11.32 -6.44
CA HIS A 243 24.12 -11.61 -7.63
C HIS A 243 24.86 -10.37 -8.10
N ASN A 244 26.05 -10.58 -8.66
CA ASN A 244 26.77 -9.48 -9.30
C ASN A 244 26.14 -9.20 -10.66
N THR A 245 25.62 -7.99 -10.84
CA THR A 245 24.87 -7.58 -12.05
C THR A 245 25.76 -6.88 -13.08
N GLY A 246 27.07 -6.79 -12.87
CA GLY A 246 28.00 -6.09 -13.77
C GLY A 246 27.84 -4.57 -13.80
N THR A 247 26.98 -4.01 -12.94
CA THR A 247 26.67 -2.56 -12.88
C THR A 247 27.88 -1.71 -12.50
N SER A 248 28.90 -2.33 -11.89
CA SER A 248 30.18 -1.70 -11.56
C SER A 248 30.93 -1.12 -12.74
N MET A 249 30.63 -1.60 -13.97
CA MET A 249 31.23 -1.07 -15.19
C MET A 249 30.76 0.35 -15.53
N PHE A 250 29.62 0.77 -14.97
CA PHE A 250 28.97 2.04 -15.29
C PHE A 250 28.72 2.92 -14.05
N TYR A 251 28.65 2.32 -12.86
CA TYR A 251 28.32 3.02 -11.62
C TYR A 251 29.24 2.61 -10.47
N ALA A 252 29.69 3.60 -9.70
CA ALA A 252 30.47 3.40 -8.49
C ALA A 252 29.56 3.09 -7.29
N ASP A 253 28.91 1.93 -7.31
CA ASP A 253 28.08 1.43 -6.21
C ASP A 253 28.49 0.00 -5.84
N TRP A 254 29.11 -0.17 -4.67
CA TRP A 254 29.60 -1.48 -4.21
C TRP A 254 28.48 -2.41 -3.70
N GLY A 255 27.23 -1.98 -3.72
CA GLY A 255 26.07 -2.82 -3.47
C GLY A 255 26.05 -3.36 -2.04
N ARG A 256 25.88 -4.69 -1.93
CA ARG A 256 25.83 -5.42 -0.67
C ARG A 256 27.06 -5.25 0.21
N PHE A 257 28.24 -4.97 -0.36
CA PHE A 257 29.45 -4.68 0.42
C PHE A 257 29.22 -3.60 1.47
N TYR A 258 28.42 -2.56 1.19
CA TYR A 258 28.16 -1.50 2.17
C TYR A 258 27.48 -2.02 3.44
N VAL A 259 26.76 -3.14 3.35
CA VAL A 259 26.07 -3.83 4.44
C VAL A 259 26.97 -4.84 5.13
N THR A 260 27.68 -5.69 4.38
CA THR A 260 28.42 -6.84 4.94
C THR A 260 29.89 -6.57 5.22
N LYS A 261 30.49 -5.57 4.54
CA LYS A 261 31.93 -5.29 4.51
C LYS A 261 32.79 -6.43 3.95
N ASP A 262 32.19 -7.47 3.35
CA ASP A 262 32.92 -8.55 2.68
C ASP A 262 33.18 -8.19 1.22
N TYR A 263 34.45 -8.20 0.80
CA TYR A 263 34.85 -7.92 -0.58
C TYR A 263 34.23 -8.87 -1.61
N LYS A 264 33.87 -10.10 -1.21
CA LYS A 264 33.15 -11.04 -2.07
C LYS A 264 31.74 -10.57 -2.43
N ASP A 265 31.17 -9.63 -1.68
CA ASP A 265 29.84 -9.06 -1.91
C ASP A 265 29.86 -7.74 -2.68
N LYS A 266 31.04 -7.30 -3.16
CA LYS A 266 31.11 -6.13 -4.03
C LYS A 266 30.25 -6.32 -5.27
N TYR A 267 29.48 -5.27 -5.57
CA TYR A 267 28.62 -5.16 -6.75
C TYR A 267 27.47 -6.17 -6.80
N LYS A 268 27.22 -6.89 -5.69
CA LYS A 268 26.05 -7.76 -5.60
C LYS A 268 24.83 -6.97 -5.17
N PHE A 269 23.70 -7.27 -5.82
CA PHE A 269 22.40 -6.73 -5.52
C PHE A 269 21.37 -7.86 -5.46
N ILE A 270 20.29 -7.63 -4.72
CA ILE A 270 19.21 -8.61 -4.61
C ILE A 270 18.55 -8.82 -5.98
N THR A 271 18.18 -10.05 -6.32
CA THR A 271 17.29 -10.32 -7.46
C THR A 271 15.93 -9.64 -7.19
N PRO A 272 15.50 -8.64 -7.98
CA PRO A 272 14.18 -8.05 -7.79
C PRO A 272 13.08 -9.02 -8.24
N SER A 273 11.92 -8.94 -7.59
CA SER A 273 10.70 -9.58 -8.08
C SER A 273 10.30 -9.00 -9.43
N LEU A 274 9.87 -9.86 -10.37
CA LEU A 274 9.34 -9.46 -11.68
C LEU A 274 7.80 -9.32 -11.71
N ARG A 275 7.14 -9.41 -10.55
CA ARG A 275 5.69 -9.19 -10.42
C ARG A 275 5.26 -7.73 -10.54
#